data_AF-A0A7C3X305-F1
#
_entry.id   AF-A0A7C3X305-F1
#
_cell.length_a   1.000
_cell.length_b   1.000
_cell.length_c   1.000
_cell.angle_alpha   90.00
_cell.angle_beta   90.00
_cell.angle_gamma   90.00
#
_symmetry.space_group_name_H-M   'P 1'
#
loop_
_entity.id
_entity.type
_entity.pdbx_description
1 polymer ?
#
loop_
_entity_poly.entity_id
_entity_poly.type
_entity_poly.pdbx_seq_one_letter_code
_entity_poly.pdbx_strand_id
1 'polypeptide(L)' 'MVAHKFTVVLEPAEEGGFIVKCLELPVATQGETREEALRNIKEAIEGYLEVKAELLRGKTRGERAEVVVEAPSTLMA' A
#
# COMPACT_ATOMS: atom_id res chain seq x y z
N MET A 1 -15.53 -8.34 -3.00
CA MET A 1 -14.24 -7.64 -2.88
C MET A 1 -13.63 -7.53 -4.27
N VAL A 2 -12.94 -6.44 -4.57
CA VAL A 2 -12.19 -6.26 -5.82
C VAL A 2 -10.71 -6.43 -5.54
N ALA A 3 -9.99 -7.08 -6.45
CA ALA A 3 -8.54 -7.24 -6.33
C ALA A 3 -7.82 -6.04 -6.95
N HIS A 4 -6.90 -5.43 -6.20
CA HIS A 4 -5.99 -4.40 -6.68
C HIS A 4 -4.56 -4.84 -6.45
N LYS A 5 -3.64 -4.47 -7.35
CA LYS A 5 -2.22 -4.80 -7.22
C LYS A 5 -1.49 -3.60 -6.63
N PHE A 6 -0.58 -3.88 -5.71
CA PHE A 6 0.32 -2.92 -5.11
C PHE A 6 1.75 -3.38 -5.29
N THR A 7 2.66 -2.44 -5.43
CA THR A 7 4.09 -2.70 -5.61
C THR A 7 4.77 -2.57 -4.26
N VAL A 8 5.49 -3.62 -3.86
CA VAL A 8 6.23 -3.64 -2.60
C VAL A 8 7.71 -3.84 -2.85
N VAL A 9 8.54 -3.16 -2.07
CA VAL A 9 9.99 -3.33 -2.05
C VAL A 9 10.36 -4.12 -0.81
N LEU A 10 11.15 -5.19 -0.98
CA LEU A 10 11.68 -6.01 0.09
C LEU A 10 13.16 -5.69 0.28
N GLU A 11 13.54 -5.37 1.52
CA GLU A 11 14.90 -5.04 1.92
C GLU A 11 15.31 -6.02 3.04
N PRO A 12 16.49 -6.67 2.96
CA PRO A 12 17.04 -7.39 4.11
C PRO A 12 17.23 -6.44 5.30
N ALA A 13 16.82 -6.86 6.49
CA ALA A 13 17.03 -6.08 7.70
C ALA A 13 18.42 -6.33 8.29
N GLU A 14 19.01 -5.33 8.97
CA GLU A 14 20.34 -5.41 9.56
C GLU A 14 20.46 -6.52 10.62
N GLU A 15 19.39 -6.76 11.37
CA GLU A 15 19.30 -7.78 12.42
C GLU A 15 18.92 -9.17 11.88
N GLY A 16 18.71 -9.30 10.57
CA GLY A 16 18.15 -10.49 9.91
C GLY A 16 16.66 -10.36 9.61
N GLY A 17 16.17 -11.16 8.67
CA GLY A 17 14.81 -11.07 8.15
C GLY A 17 14.64 -10.00 7.08
N PHE A 18 13.41 -9.51 6.90
CA PHE A 18 13.03 -8.58 5.83
C PHE A 18 12.14 -7.44 6.34
N ILE A 19 12.43 -6.24 5.85
CA ILE A 19 11.52 -5.09 5.87
C ILE A 19 10.85 -5.01 4.50
N VAL A 20 9.55 -4.75 4.48
CA VAL A 20 8.79 -4.58 3.24
C VAL A 20 7.98 -3.29 3.27
N LYS A 21 8.01 -2.53 2.18
CA LYS A 21 7.37 -1.22 2.05
C LYS A 21 6.48 -1.19 0.81
N CYS A 22 5.25 -0.72 0.94
CA CYS A 22 4.38 -0.41 -0.20
C CYS A 22 4.80 0.92 -0.83
N LEU A 23 4.90 0.99 -2.17
CA LEU A 23 5.29 2.22 -2.85
C LEU A 23 4.12 3.21 -2.97
N GLU A 24 2.90 2.69 -3.12
CA GLU A 24 1.71 3.50 -3.35
C GLU A 24 1.00 3.93 -2.06
N LEU A 25 1.30 3.28 -0.93
CA LEU A 25 0.65 3.51 0.37
C LEU A 25 1.69 3.70 1.48
N PRO A 26 1.39 4.52 2.50
CA PRO A 26 2.26 4.72 3.66
C PRO A 26 2.18 3.53 4.63
N VAL A 27 2.50 2.33 4.14
CA VAL A 27 2.41 1.06 4.87
C VAL A 27 3.72 0.31 4.70
N ALA A 28 4.27 -0.13 5.84
CA ALA A 28 5.45 -0.98 5.88
C ALA A 28 5.26 -2.04 6.98
N THR A 29 5.84 -3.22 6.78
CA THR A 29 5.86 -4.30 7.76
C THR A 29 7.22 -4.99 7.73
N GLN A 30 7.40 -5.98 8.61
CA GLN A 30 8.59 -6.82 8.67
C GLN A 30 8.20 -8.29 8.84
N GLY A 31 9.15 -9.19 8.64
CA GLY A 31 9.02 -10.61 8.92
C GLY A 31 10.39 -11.31 8.92
N GLU A 32 10.49 -12.44 9.59
CA GLU A 32 11.74 -13.22 9.66
C GLU A 32 12.05 -13.89 8.31
N THR A 33 10.99 -14.19 7.54
CA THR A 33 11.10 -14.77 6.20
C THR A 33 10.46 -13.87 5.14
N ARG A 34 10.87 -14.06 3.88
CA ARG A 34 10.30 -13.36 2.73
C ARG A 34 8.78 -13.57 2.66
N GLU A 35 8.33 -14.80 2.84
CA GLU A 35 6.93 -15.19 2.75
C GLU A 35 6.12 -14.57 3.89
N GLU A 36 6.68 -14.49 5.09
CA GLU A 36 6.05 -13.83 6.23
C GLU A 36 5.93 -12.32 6.00
N ALA A 37 7.00 -11.65 5.62
CA ALA A 37 6.96 -10.22 5.34
C ALA A 37 5.89 -9.89 4.27
N LEU A 38 5.80 -10.71 3.22
CA LEU A 38 4.77 -10.58 2.18
C LEU A 38 3.34 -10.84 2.66
N ARG A 39 3.14 -11.80 3.58
CA ARG A 39 1.83 -12.00 4.22
C ARG A 39 1.46 -10.80 5.08
N ASN A 40 2.39 -10.33 5.89
CA ASN A 40 2.17 -9.22 6.82
C ASN A 40 1.83 -7.92 6.07
N ILE A 41 2.54 -7.58 4.98
CA ILE A 41 2.25 -6.36 4.22
C ILE A 41 0.89 -6.43 3.52
N LYS A 42 0.48 -7.63 3.08
CA LYS A 42 -0.85 -7.83 2.49
C LYS A 42 -1.95 -7.50 3.51
N GLU A 43 -1.86 -8.07 4.71
CA GLU A 43 -2.82 -7.81 5.79
C GLU A 43 -2.84 -6.34 6.20
N ALA A 44 -1.66 -5.72 6.30
CA ALA A 44 -1.54 -4.29 6.65
C ALA A 44 -2.16 -3.37 5.58
N ILE A 45 -1.97 -3.69 4.29
CA ILE A 45 -2.60 -2.96 3.18
C ILE A 45 -4.12 -3.12 3.23
N GLU A 46 -4.62 -4.34 3.44
CA GLU A 46 -6.06 -4.62 3.57
C GLU A 46 -6.68 -3.80 4.72
N GLY A 47 -6.09 -3.84 5.91
CA GLY A 47 -6.55 -3.04 7.06
C GLY A 47 -6.47 -1.52 6.84
N TYR A 48 -5.41 -1.03 6.18
CA TYR A 48 -5.30 0.39 5.83
C TYR A 48 -6.44 0.85 4.90
N LEU A 49 -6.77 0.06 3.89
CA LEU A 49 -7.82 0.37 2.93
C LEU A 49 -9.22 0.31 3.56
N GLU A 50 -9.45 -0.61 4.50
CA GLU A 50 -10.69 -0.70 5.26
C GLU A 50 -10.94 0.60 6.05
N VAL A 51 -9.96 1.04 6.86
CA VAL A 51 -10.06 2.29 7.63
C VAL A 51 -10.24 3.50 6.69
N LYS A 52 -9.49 3.55 5.58
CA LYS A 52 -9.61 4.64 4.59
C LYS A 52 -11.00 4.68 3.97
N ALA A 53 -11.59 3.52 3.66
CA ALA A 53 -12.95 3.43 3.11
C ALA A 53 -14.00 3.91 4.12
N GLU A 54 -13.86 3.58 5.41
CA GLU A 54 -14.75 4.08 6.46
C GLU A 54 -14.67 5.60 6.61
N LEU A 55 -13.46 6.17 6.60
CA LEU A 55 -13.26 7.62 6.67
C LEU A 55 -13.88 8.36 5.48
N LEU A 56 -13.78 7.80 4.27
CA LEU A 56 -14.36 8.39 3.07
C LEU A 56 -15.90 8.36 3.09
N ARG A 57 -16.51 7.34 3.70
CA ARG A 57 -17.98 7.26 3.86
C ARG A 57 -18.54 8.41 4.70
N GLY A 58 -17.75 8.97 5.63
CA GLY A 58 -18.20 10.02 6.55
C GLY A 58 -17.88 11.46 6.14
N LYS A 59 -16.93 11.70 5.22
CA LYS A 59 -16.30 13.03 5.08
C LYS A 59 -16.53 13.79 3.78
N THR A 60 -17.23 13.24 2.79
CA THR A 60 -17.33 13.91 1.48
C THR A 60 -18.78 14.06 1.01
N ARG A 61 -19.36 15.24 1.26
CA ARG A 61 -20.58 15.71 0.58
C ARG A 61 -20.14 16.53 -0.64
N GLY A 62 -19.86 15.87 -1.76
CA GLY A 62 -19.44 16.53 -2.99
C GLY A 62 -19.58 15.62 -4.21
N GLU A 63 -19.60 16.23 -5.40
CA GLU A 63 -19.58 15.51 -6.67
C GLU A 63 -18.22 14.83 -6.87
N ARG A 64 -18.23 13.58 -7.34
CA ARG A 64 -16.99 12.87 -7.72
C ARG A 64 -16.61 13.30 -9.12
N ALA A 65 -15.40 13.84 -9.27
CA ALA A 65 -14.80 14.13 -10.57
C ALA A 65 -13.44 13.44 -10.67
N GLU A 66 -13.15 12.88 -11.83
CA GLU A 66 -11.82 12.35 -12.17
C GLU A 66 -11.01 13.44 -12.84
N VAL A 67 -9.73 13.57 -12.46
CA VAL A 67 -8.81 14.53 -13.06
C VAL A 67 -7.64 13.76 -13.65
N VAL A 68 -7.45 13.91 -14.95
CA VAL A 68 -6.28 13.37 -15.65
C VAL A 68 -5.16 14.41 -15.57
N VAL A 69 -3.98 13.98 -15.16
CA VAL A 69 -2.78 14.83 -15.08
C VAL A 69 -1.67 14.23 -15.93
N GLU A 70 -0.82 15.10 -16.50
CA GLU A 70 0.43 14.67 -17.11
C GLU A 70 1.49 14.53 -16.01
N ALA A 71 2.08 13.34 -15.90
CA ALA A 71 3.15 13.05 -14.95
C ALA A 71 4.43 12.66 -15.70
N PRO A 72 5.62 13.04 -15.20
CA PRO A 72 6.88 12.57 -15.74
C PRO A 72 6.92 11.04 -15.80
N SER A 73 7.37 10.49 -16.93
CA SER A 73 7.42 9.04 -17.16
C SER A 73 8.28 8.30 -16.13
N THR A 74 9.22 8.98 -15.47
CA THR A 74 10.05 8.44 -14.39
C THR A 74 9.28 8.07 -13.13
N LEU A 75 8.07 8.61 -12.92
CA LEU A 75 7.23 8.28 -11.76
C LEU A 75 6.35 7.04 -11.98
N MET A 76 6.27 6.55 -13.22
CA MET A 76 5.40 5.43 -13.61
C MET A 76 6.20 4.14 -13.92
N ALA A 77 7.50 4.12 -13.59
CA ALA A 77 8.42 3.02 -13.85
C ALA A 77 8.59 2.10 -12.64
#